data_AF-A0A7W1BME5-F1
#
_entry.id   AF-A0A7W1BME5-F1
#
_cell.length_a   1.000
_cell.length_b   1.000
_cell.length_c   1.000
_cell.angle_alpha   90.00
_cell.angle_beta   90.00
_cell.angle_gamma   90.00
#
_symmetry.space_group_name_H-M   'P 1'
#
loop_
_entity.id
_entity.type
_entity.pdbx_description
1 polymer ?
#
loop_
_entity_poly.entity_id
_entity_poly.type
_entity_poly.pdbx_seq_one_letter_code
_entity_poly.pdbx_strand_id
1 'polypeptide(L)'
;SAPRGVKAPLTRQHFVEGGNLAYLLRMAGHRVLIMGSMNYIEREMNGLRPDIALIGANQSRKENYDYAGRLMRALGHPAIVFPTHISPEDAEVKVFAREVNVASPRTRVMIPTKFEPIVVPAIH
;
A
#
# COMPACT_ATOMS: atom_id res chain seq x y z
N SER A 1 -20.86 2.67 -9.89
CA SER A 1 -22.08 3.00 -10.66
C SER A 1 -21.70 3.33 -12.08
N ALA A 2 -22.43 2.84 -13.09
CA ALA A 2 -22.13 3.19 -14.48
C ALA A 2 -22.27 4.72 -14.70
N PRO A 3 -21.38 5.35 -15.48
CA PRO A 3 -21.50 6.77 -15.79
C PRO A 3 -22.83 7.03 -16.51
N ARG A 4 -23.53 8.11 -16.15
CA ARG A 4 -24.79 8.48 -16.81
C ARG A 4 -24.53 8.72 -18.30
N GLY A 5 -25.29 8.02 -19.16
CA GLY A 5 -25.29 8.24 -20.62
C GLY A 5 -24.45 7.29 -21.47
N VAL A 6 -23.83 6.25 -20.90
CA VAL A 6 -22.99 5.32 -21.68
C VAL A 6 -23.76 4.03 -22.02
N LYS A 7 -23.84 3.70 -23.31
CA LYS A 7 -24.41 2.43 -23.80
C LYS A 7 -23.32 1.35 -23.84
N ALA A 8 -23.69 0.12 -23.47
CA ALA A 8 -22.81 -1.03 -23.47
C ALA A 8 -22.32 -1.42 -24.89
N PRO A 9 -21.15 -2.05 -25.03
CA PRO A 9 -20.23 -2.46 -23.95
C PRO A 9 -19.38 -1.29 -23.45
N LEU A 10 -19.28 -1.16 -22.13
CA LEU A 10 -18.42 -0.15 -21.50
C LEU A 10 -16.95 -0.54 -21.68
N THR A 11 -16.18 0.30 -22.36
CA THR A 11 -14.70 0.22 -22.36
C THR A 11 -14.10 1.00 -21.19
N ARG A 12 -12.86 0.68 -20.78
CA ARG A 12 -12.12 1.38 -19.68
C ARG A 12 -12.13 2.90 -19.82
N GLN A 13 -12.15 3.44 -21.04
CA GLN A 13 -12.18 4.88 -21.32
C GLN A 13 -13.43 5.61 -20.81
N HIS A 14 -14.52 4.87 -20.55
CA HIS A 14 -15.76 5.44 -20.01
C HIS A 14 -15.71 5.64 -18.49
N PHE A 15 -14.69 5.12 -17.81
CA PHE A 15 -14.48 5.36 -16.39
C PHE A 15 -13.39 6.41 -16.24
N VAL A 16 -13.78 7.62 -15.81
CA VAL A 16 -12.80 8.60 -15.31
C VAL A 16 -12.36 8.10 -13.93
N GLU A 17 -11.27 7.34 -13.90
CA GLU A 17 -10.64 6.95 -12.65
C GLU A 17 -10.04 8.22 -12.03
N GLY A 18 -10.59 8.65 -10.89
CA GLY A 18 -10.07 9.81 -10.16
C GLY A 18 -8.63 9.59 -9.69
N GLY A 19 -7.92 10.67 -9.38
CA GLY A 19 -6.59 10.56 -8.77
C GLY A 19 -6.63 9.88 -7.40
N ASN A 20 -5.55 9.18 -7.03
CA ASN A 20 -5.40 8.63 -5.70
C ASN A 20 -4.63 9.60 -4.78
N LEU A 21 -4.94 9.56 -3.48
CA LEU A 21 -4.24 10.32 -2.46
C LEU A 21 -3.39 9.40 -1.57
N ALA A 22 -2.21 9.89 -1.20
CA ALA A 22 -1.35 9.29 -0.18
C ALA A 22 -0.97 10.37 0.84
N TYR A 23 -0.80 9.98 2.09
CA TYR A 23 -0.41 10.87 3.18
C TYR A 23 0.96 10.49 3.72
N LEU A 24 1.82 11.48 3.98
CA LEU A 24 3.03 11.30 4.78
C LEU A 24 2.85 12.04 6.11
N LEU A 25 2.57 11.32 7.17
CA LEU A 25 2.40 11.84 8.52
C LEU A 25 3.73 11.81 9.28
N ARG A 26 3.97 12.85 10.09
CA ARG A 26 5.08 12.89 11.04
C ARG A 26 4.53 13.00 12.45
N MET A 27 4.78 12.00 13.29
CA MET A 27 4.24 11.94 14.65
C MET A 27 5.13 11.07 15.53
N ALA A 28 5.40 11.51 16.76
CA ALA A 28 6.16 10.73 17.76
C ALA A 28 7.51 10.18 17.25
N GLY A 29 8.23 10.97 16.44
CA GLY A 29 9.51 10.57 15.84
C GLY A 29 9.39 9.71 14.57
N HIS A 30 8.20 9.25 14.22
CA HIS A 30 7.94 8.43 13.04
C HIS A 30 7.56 9.24 11.80
N ARG A 31 7.90 8.70 10.63
CA ARG A 31 7.34 9.04 9.33
C ARG A 31 6.46 7.90 8.86
N VAL A 32 5.15 8.15 8.80
CA VAL A 32 4.14 7.16 8.42
C VAL A 32 3.60 7.49 7.04
N LEU A 33 3.84 6.61 6.07
CA LEU A 33 3.18 6.68 4.77
C LEU A 33 1.84 5.93 4.85
N ILE A 34 0.78 6.54 4.34
CA ILE A 34 -0.54 5.94 4.25
C ILE A 34 -1.00 6.03 2.80
N MET A 35 -1.04 4.89 2.10
CA MET A 35 -1.63 4.78 0.77
C MET A 35 -2.58 3.60 0.70
N GLY A 36 -3.78 3.86 0.18
CA GLY A 36 -4.78 2.82 -0.04
C GLY A 36 -4.78 2.20 -1.43
N SER A 37 -4.08 2.82 -2.39
CA SER A 37 -4.09 2.36 -3.77
C SER A 37 -3.21 1.15 -3.99
N MET A 38 -3.65 0.34 -4.96
CA MET A 38 -2.87 -0.75 -5.53
C MET A 38 -1.97 -0.27 -6.66
N ASN A 39 -1.73 1.04 -6.81
CA ASN A 39 -0.85 1.62 -7.82
C ASN A 39 -0.20 2.92 -7.30
N TYR A 40 0.97 3.27 -7.80
CA TYR A 40 1.71 4.47 -7.42
C TYR A 40 2.65 4.91 -8.56
N ILE A 41 2.98 6.20 -8.58
CA ILE A 41 4.06 6.72 -9.43
C ILE A 41 5.36 6.61 -8.64
N GLU A 42 6.27 5.74 -9.07
CA GLU A 42 7.51 5.42 -8.33
C GLU A 42 8.35 6.65 -8.00
N ARG A 43 8.40 7.64 -8.91
CA ARG A 43 9.12 8.90 -8.69
C ARG A 43 8.58 9.72 -7.53
N GLU A 44 7.27 9.66 -7.26
CA GLU A 44 6.63 10.37 -6.14
C GLU A 44 6.87 9.66 -4.79
N MET A 45 7.25 8.39 -4.82
CA MET A 45 7.57 7.61 -3.62
C MET A 45 9.04 7.75 -3.21
N ASN A 46 9.92 8.07 -4.17
CA ASN A 46 11.34 8.22 -3.94
C ASN A 46 11.66 9.32 -2.93
N GLY A 47 12.46 8.98 -1.92
CA GLY A 47 12.95 9.94 -0.93
C GLY A 47 12.00 10.23 0.25
N LEU A 48 10.75 9.76 0.21
CA LEU A 48 9.82 9.90 1.34
C LEU A 48 10.40 9.25 2.63
N ARG A 49 11.08 8.11 2.45
CA ARG A 49 11.82 7.38 3.48
C ARG A 49 11.00 7.16 4.78
N PRO A 50 9.76 6.68 4.70
CA PRO A 50 9.00 6.34 5.90
C PRO A 50 9.65 5.16 6.62
N ASP A 51 9.52 5.11 7.94
CA ASP A 51 9.85 3.93 8.73
C ASP A 51 8.62 3.02 8.94
N ILE A 52 7.41 3.58 8.75
CA ILE A 52 6.15 2.84 8.79
C ILE A 52 5.36 3.10 7.50
N ALA A 53 4.87 2.05 6.84
CA ALA A 53 4.03 2.21 5.64
C ALA A 53 2.76 1.36 5.69
N LEU A 54 1.62 2.00 5.45
CA LEU A 54 0.32 1.36 5.22
C LEU A 54 0.10 1.31 3.70
N ILE A 55 0.01 0.11 3.13
CA ILE A 55 0.09 -0.13 1.68
C ILE A 55 -1.06 -1.01 1.21
N GLY A 56 -1.66 -0.69 0.06
CA GLY A 56 -2.72 -1.50 -0.55
C GLY A 56 -2.22 -2.90 -0.95
N ALA A 57 -2.86 -3.94 -0.44
CA ALA A 57 -2.43 -5.34 -0.62
C ALA A 57 -3.43 -6.20 -1.41
N ASN A 58 -4.47 -5.59 -1.96
CA ASN A 58 -5.47 -6.31 -2.77
C ASN A 58 -4.84 -6.97 -4.03
N GLN A 59 -5.54 -7.92 -4.64
CA GLN A 59 -5.14 -8.65 -5.85
C GLN A 59 -4.80 -7.74 -7.03
N SER A 60 -5.51 -6.61 -7.21
CA SER A 60 -5.26 -5.70 -8.34
C SER A 60 -3.86 -5.09 -8.34
N ARG A 61 -3.12 -5.16 -7.22
CA ARG A 61 -1.69 -4.79 -7.19
C ARG A 61 -0.86 -5.60 -8.19
N LYS A 62 -1.26 -6.84 -8.49
CA LYS A 62 -0.58 -7.75 -9.43
C LYS A 62 -0.66 -7.28 -10.88
N GLU A 63 -1.55 -6.34 -11.21
CA GLU A 63 -1.55 -5.67 -12.51
C GLU A 63 -0.32 -4.74 -12.68
N ASN A 64 0.39 -4.45 -11.60
CA ASN A 64 1.60 -3.63 -11.60
C ASN A 64 2.84 -4.51 -11.48
N TYR A 65 3.70 -4.41 -12.49
CA TYR A 65 4.98 -5.13 -12.52
C TYR A 65 5.84 -4.80 -11.30
N ASP A 66 6.24 -5.86 -10.57
CA ASP A 66 7.06 -5.80 -9.35
C ASP A 66 6.57 -4.76 -8.33
N TYR A 67 5.25 -4.73 -8.07
CA TYR A 67 4.61 -3.78 -7.16
C TYR A 67 5.33 -3.65 -5.81
N ALA A 68 5.49 -4.77 -5.09
CA ALA A 68 6.10 -4.73 -3.76
C ALA A 68 7.59 -4.39 -3.83
N GLY A 69 8.35 -4.99 -4.77
CA GLY A 69 9.78 -4.79 -4.86
C GLY A 69 10.16 -3.35 -5.20
N ARG A 70 9.52 -2.78 -6.21
CA ARG A 70 9.74 -1.39 -6.60
C ARG A 70 9.32 -0.43 -5.50
N LEU A 71 8.18 -0.67 -4.85
CA LEU A 71 7.72 0.19 -3.77
C LEU A 71 8.67 0.16 -2.57
N MET A 72 9.11 -1.02 -2.14
CA MET A 72 10.05 -1.16 -1.03
C MET A 72 11.38 -0.45 -1.31
N ARG A 73 11.92 -0.58 -2.53
CA ARG A 73 13.15 0.14 -2.93
C ARG A 73 12.93 1.65 -2.96
N ALA A 74 11.82 2.13 -3.55
CA ALA A 74 11.51 3.55 -3.63
C ALA A 74 11.35 4.19 -2.24
N LEU A 75 10.66 3.50 -1.33
CA LEU A 75 10.49 3.93 0.07
C LEU A 75 11.78 3.77 0.89
N GLY A 76 12.74 2.96 0.45
CA GLY A 76 13.98 2.74 1.18
C GLY A 76 13.83 1.76 2.34
N HIS A 77 13.03 0.72 2.14
CA HIS A 77 12.90 -0.43 3.05
C HIS A 77 12.38 -0.03 4.45
N PRO A 78 11.11 0.43 4.55
CA PRO A 78 10.51 0.81 5.84
C PRO A 78 10.62 -0.33 6.86
N ALA A 79 10.81 -0.01 8.13
CA ALA A 79 10.94 -1.01 9.19
C ALA A 79 9.64 -1.80 9.39
N ILE A 80 8.49 -1.15 9.23
CA ILE A 80 7.16 -1.76 9.42
C ILE A 80 6.29 -1.52 8.18
N VAL A 81 5.61 -2.58 7.73
CA VAL A 81 4.56 -2.49 6.70
C VAL A 81 3.26 -3.07 7.22
N PHE A 82 2.17 -2.34 7.01
CA PHE A 82 0.81 -2.80 7.27
C PHE A 82 0.08 -2.99 5.93
N PRO A 83 -0.39 -4.20 5.59
CA PRO A 83 -1.27 -4.40 4.45
C PRO A 83 -2.65 -3.77 4.71
N THR A 84 -3.20 -3.10 3.72
CA THR A 84 -4.51 -2.44 3.74
C THR A 84 -5.34 -2.83 2.52
N HIS A 85 -6.63 -2.46 2.50
CA HIS A 85 -7.59 -2.76 1.41
C HIS A 85 -7.77 -4.25 1.10
N ILE A 86 -7.54 -5.09 2.11
CA ILE A 86 -7.71 -6.53 2.10
C ILE A 86 -8.14 -7.00 3.49
N SER A 87 -8.93 -8.07 3.56
CA SER A 87 -9.29 -8.67 4.84
C SER A 87 -8.07 -9.40 5.44
N PRO A 88 -7.81 -9.31 6.76
CA PRO A 88 -6.71 -10.03 7.40
C PRO A 88 -6.75 -11.56 7.22
N GLU A 89 -7.95 -12.11 7.04
CA GLU A 89 -8.19 -13.55 6.86
C GLU A 89 -7.98 -14.00 5.40
N ASP A 90 -7.82 -13.06 4.46
CA ASP A 90 -7.59 -13.36 3.06
C ASP A 90 -6.19 -13.97 2.87
N ALA A 91 -6.12 -15.13 2.22
CA ALA A 91 -4.86 -15.83 1.95
C ALA A 91 -3.85 -14.96 1.18
N GLU A 92 -4.36 -14.02 0.39
CA GLU A 92 -3.55 -13.09 -0.39
C GLU A 92 -2.74 -12.12 0.48
N VAL A 93 -3.17 -11.84 1.72
CA VAL A 93 -2.39 -11.00 2.64
C VAL A 93 -1.04 -11.64 2.97
N LYS A 94 -1.00 -12.98 3.06
CA LYS A 94 0.24 -13.75 3.29
C LYS A 94 1.12 -13.77 2.05
N VAL A 95 0.52 -13.73 0.85
CA VAL A 95 1.26 -13.61 -0.41
C VAL A 95 1.96 -12.25 -0.46
N PHE A 96 1.22 -11.16 -0.22
CA PHE A 96 1.79 -9.82 -0.15
C PHE A 96 2.90 -9.71 0.91
N ALA A 97 2.70 -10.28 2.10
CA ALA A 97 3.72 -10.29 3.14
C ALA A 97 5.02 -10.98 2.67
N ARG A 98 4.92 -12.08 1.91
CA ARG A 98 6.09 -12.74 1.31
C ARG A 98 6.75 -11.87 0.25
N GLU A 99 5.98 -11.23 -0.62
CA GLU A 99 6.52 -10.30 -1.64
C GLU A 99 7.34 -9.17 -0.99
N VAL A 100 6.81 -8.57 0.09
CA VAL A 100 7.50 -7.54 0.87
C VAL A 100 8.77 -8.10 1.50
N ASN A 101 8.73 -9.28 2.14
CA ASN A 101 9.89 -9.87 2.79
C ASN A 101 10.99 -10.28 1.81
N VAL A 102 10.64 -10.73 0.60
CA VAL A 102 11.62 -10.99 -0.47
C VAL A 102 12.32 -9.70 -0.89
N ALA A 103 11.55 -8.62 -1.05
CA ALA A 103 12.09 -7.32 -1.44
C ALA A 103 12.85 -6.58 -0.32
N SER A 104 12.48 -6.83 0.93
CA SER A 104 12.95 -6.11 2.11
C SER A 104 13.01 -7.05 3.32
N PRO A 105 14.04 -7.92 3.42
CA PRO A 105 14.08 -9.01 4.42
C PRO A 105 14.06 -8.56 5.89
N ARG A 106 14.38 -7.29 6.15
CA ARG A 106 14.36 -6.69 7.51
C ARG A 106 13.05 -5.98 7.83
N THR A 107 12.17 -5.78 6.85
CA THR A 107 10.85 -5.18 7.08
C THR A 107 9.98 -6.17 7.82
N ARG A 108 9.34 -5.73 8.90
CA ARG A 108 8.31 -6.49 9.58
C ARG A 108 6.94 -6.17 8.99
N VAL A 109 6.33 -7.15 8.34
CA VAL A 109 4.93 -7.04 7.91
C VAL A 109 4.01 -7.37 9.09
N MET A 110 3.22 -6.41 9.53
CA MET A 110 2.25 -6.57 10.62
C MET A 110 0.85 -6.63 10.02
N ILE A 111 0.24 -7.83 10.00
CA ILE A 111 -1.12 -8.01 9.50
C ILE A 111 -2.09 -7.57 10.63
N PRO A 112 -2.92 -6.53 10.43
CA PRO A 112 -3.83 -6.07 11.48
C PRO A 112 -4.92 -7.08 11.81
N THR A 113 -5.31 -7.17 13.08
CA THR A 113 -6.58 -7.81 13.46
C THR A 113 -7.70 -6.77 13.43
N LYS A 114 -8.91 -7.17 13.04
CA LYS A 114 -10.05 -6.23 12.98
C LYS A 114 -10.35 -5.65 14.36
N PHE A 115 -10.44 -4.32 14.42
CA PHE A 115 -10.75 -3.54 15.62
C PHE A 115 -9.77 -3.68 16.79
N GLU A 116 -8.59 -4.25 16.57
CA GLU A 116 -7.54 -4.28 17.59
C GLU A 116 -6.52 -3.15 17.32
N PRO A 117 -6.18 -2.36 18.35
CA PRO A 117 -5.18 -1.32 18.20
C PRO A 117 -3.78 -1.93 18.07
N ILE A 118 -2.95 -1.29 17.24
CA ILE A 118 -1.53 -1.61 17.13
C ILE A 118 -0.74 -0.46 17.73
N VAL A 119 0.07 -0.75 18.73
CA VAL A 119 0.90 0.23 19.42
C VAL A 119 2.31 0.16 18.86
N VAL A 120 2.80 1.30 18.35
CA VAL A 120 4.20 1.48 17.98
C VAL A 120 4.82 2.49 18.95
N PRO A 121 5.87 2.14 19.72
CA PRO A 121 6.53 3.06 20.63
C PRO A 121 7.18 4.22 19.90
N ALA A 122 7.13 5.42 20.49
CA ALA A 122 7.79 6.60 19.95
C ALA A 122 9.30 6.41 19.80
N ILE A 123 9.89 7.10 18.81
CA ILE A 123 11.35 7.21 18.65
C ILE A 123 11.78 8.53 19.27
N HIS A 124 12.71 8.45 20.23
CA HIS A 124 13.37 9.59 20.87
C HIS A 124 14.65 9.98 20.13
#